data_AF-A0A960VB08-F1
#
_entry.id   AF-A0A960VB08-F1
#
_cell.length_a   1.000
_cell.length_b   1.000
_cell.length_c   1.000
_cell.angle_alpha   90.00
_cell.angle_beta   90.00
_cell.angle_gamma   90.00
#
_symmetry.space_group_name_H-M   'P 1'
#
loop_
_entity.id
_entity.type
_entity.pdbx_description
1 polymer ?
#
loop_
_entity_poly.entity_id
_entity_poly.type
_entity_poly.pdbx_seq_one_letter_code
_entity_poly.pdbx_strand_id
1 'polypeptide(L)'
;MFEFVRDNSKTGFRLERFEVLNWGTFNNKIWKIEPNGFNSLLTGDIGSGKSTLVDGITTLLIQQKRITYNKAAGAEGRERTLYLYIRGAYGSLKGEESSTSKTQYLRDNSSYSVLLGSFYNSGFEKRYSLAQVFWLKENSVEKFFVIADSDLNIKDHFTSFGKEISELRKRLRKMEGVELIDSYKEYSSRFRNNFGIRSDKALDLFYHTVSMKSINNLNEFIRENMLEKSEEETAIEIEDLKNHFNDLNESHNAIIKAKIQIKELEPVIEKSSEQESLLTEIREVKNLKDSIPFYFADKKILFYKTELEKRSLEKSELEFRIKEIGKDISILREEEREIEFQMKSLDEVREKERLELQKKSLEKEKEIKKGRADTYNQ
;
A
#
# COMPACT_ATOMS: atom_id res chain seq x y z
N MET A 1 -20.53 55.95 27.66
CA MET A 1 -19.46 56.47 26.78
C MET A 1 -19.70 55.85 25.42
N PHE A 2 -20.29 56.59 24.49
CA PHE A 2 -20.63 56.08 23.16
C PHE A 2 -19.32 55.86 22.39
N GLU A 3 -18.95 54.61 22.15
CA GLU A 3 -17.91 54.24 21.20
C GLU A 3 -18.41 54.68 19.81
N PHE A 4 -17.87 55.79 19.31
CA PHE A 4 -17.95 56.09 17.89
C PHE A 4 -17.29 54.93 17.17
N VAL A 5 -18.10 54.06 16.56
CA VAL A 5 -17.66 53.15 15.50
C VAL A 5 -16.94 54.04 14.49
N ARG A 6 -15.59 54.04 14.51
CA ARG A 6 -14.82 54.68 13.45
C ARG A 6 -15.32 54.05 12.16
N ASP A 7 -15.80 54.87 11.25
CA ASP A 7 -16.23 54.44 9.93
C ASP A 7 -15.04 53.79 9.23
N ASN A 8 -14.90 52.48 9.41
CA ASN A 8 -13.79 51.70 8.88
C ASN A 8 -13.87 51.55 7.36
N SER A 9 -14.89 52.11 6.69
CA SER A 9 -15.05 52.05 5.24
C SER A 9 -13.86 52.62 4.46
N LYS A 10 -13.12 53.56 5.05
CA LYS A 10 -11.95 54.21 4.46
C LYS A 10 -10.60 53.73 5.00
N THR A 11 -10.58 52.66 5.79
CA THR A 11 -9.32 52.06 6.25
C THR A 11 -8.54 51.45 5.08
N GLY A 12 -7.21 51.53 5.14
CA GLY A 12 -6.31 51.06 4.07
C GLY A 12 -5.70 52.20 3.25
N PHE A 13 -4.59 51.93 2.56
CA PHE A 13 -3.97 52.90 1.64
C PHE A 13 -4.76 52.98 0.34
N ARG A 14 -5.21 54.18 -0.01
CA ARG A 14 -6.04 54.42 -1.19
C ARG A 14 -5.38 55.47 -2.06
N LEU A 15 -5.46 55.29 -3.39
CA LEU A 15 -4.93 56.26 -4.34
C LEU A 15 -5.74 57.55 -4.27
N GLU A 16 -5.13 58.64 -3.81
CA GLU A 16 -5.75 59.96 -3.82
C GLU A 16 -5.51 60.69 -5.12
N ARG A 17 -4.26 60.67 -5.58
CA ARG A 17 -3.81 61.41 -6.76
C ARG A 17 -2.83 60.57 -7.56
N PHE A 18 -2.97 60.58 -8.87
CA PHE A 18 -1.99 60.04 -9.79
C PHE A 18 -1.62 61.11 -10.83
N GLU A 19 -0.33 61.38 -10.96
CA GLU A 19 0.22 62.35 -11.89
C GLU A 19 1.12 61.67 -12.92
N VAL A 20 1.04 62.11 -14.16
CA VAL A 20 1.89 61.63 -15.25
C VAL A 20 2.52 62.79 -16.02
N LEU A 21 3.79 62.62 -16.36
CA LEU A 21 4.54 63.50 -17.25
C LEU A 21 5.19 62.64 -18.33
N ASN A 22 5.02 63.04 -19.59
CA ASN A 22 5.68 62.41 -20.74
C ASN A 22 5.45 60.89 -20.84
N TRP A 23 4.20 60.44 -20.74
CA TRP A 23 3.83 59.02 -20.73
C TRP A 23 2.82 58.70 -21.84
N GLY A 24 3.17 57.79 -22.75
CA GLY A 24 2.35 57.50 -23.94
C GLY A 24 2.06 58.77 -24.74
N THR A 25 0.80 59.04 -25.05
CA THR A 25 0.38 60.25 -25.77
C THR A 25 0.37 61.52 -24.90
N PHE A 26 0.47 61.41 -23.57
CA PHE A 26 0.58 62.56 -22.68
C PHE A 26 1.96 63.19 -22.79
N ASN A 27 2.05 64.44 -23.26
CA ASN A 27 3.32 65.09 -23.61
C ASN A 27 3.40 66.53 -23.05
N ASN A 28 4.59 66.93 -22.61
CA ASN A 28 4.99 68.30 -22.20
C ASN A 28 4.15 68.99 -21.11
N LYS A 29 3.14 68.31 -20.56
CA LYS A 29 2.27 68.79 -19.49
C LYS A 29 2.14 67.71 -18.42
N ILE A 30 1.99 68.15 -17.17
CA ILE A 30 1.64 67.28 -16.05
C ILE A 30 0.13 67.06 -16.08
N TRP A 31 -0.26 65.81 -16.27
CA TRP A 31 -1.66 65.38 -16.22
C TRP A 31 -1.92 64.74 -14.87
N LYS A 32 -3.12 64.97 -14.32
CA LYS A 32 -3.49 64.53 -12.98
C LYS A 32 -4.86 63.86 -13.03
N ILE A 33 -5.00 62.79 -12.27
CA ILE A 33 -6.29 62.22 -11.89
C ILE A 33 -6.38 62.19 -10.38
N GLU A 34 -7.55 62.50 -9.83
CA GLU A 34 -7.77 62.63 -8.39
C GLU A 34 -8.94 61.74 -7.96
N PRO A 35 -8.72 60.41 -7.84
CA PRO A 35 -9.75 59.52 -7.30
C PRO A 35 -10.14 59.84 -5.85
N ASN A 36 -9.30 60.57 -5.11
CA ASN A 36 -9.54 60.96 -3.72
C ASN A 36 -9.86 59.77 -2.79
N GLY A 37 -9.32 58.59 -3.12
CA GLY A 37 -9.59 57.35 -2.39
C GLY A 37 -10.94 56.68 -2.68
N PHE A 38 -11.71 57.17 -3.65
CA PHE A 38 -13.01 56.63 -4.05
C PHE A 38 -12.97 55.93 -5.41
N ASN A 39 -14.08 55.26 -5.76
CA ASN A 39 -14.27 54.69 -7.09
C ASN A 39 -14.35 55.81 -8.13
N SER A 40 -13.60 55.67 -9.22
CA SER A 40 -13.53 56.65 -10.30
C SER A 40 -13.87 56.00 -11.64
N LEU A 41 -14.64 56.70 -12.47
CA LEU A 41 -14.97 56.27 -13.83
C LEU A 41 -14.17 57.11 -14.83
N LEU A 42 -13.30 56.46 -15.60
CA LEU A 42 -12.55 57.08 -16.70
C LEU A 42 -13.35 56.91 -18.00
N THR A 43 -13.89 58.02 -18.52
CA THR A 43 -14.68 58.06 -19.77
C THR A 43 -14.02 58.91 -20.86
N GLY A 44 -14.40 58.69 -22.11
CA GLY A 44 -13.89 59.40 -23.29
C GLY A 44 -13.80 58.50 -24.53
N ASP A 45 -13.41 59.05 -25.67
CA ASP A 45 -13.37 58.33 -26.95
C ASP A 45 -12.26 57.27 -27.04
N ILE A 46 -12.40 56.32 -27.95
CA ILE A 46 -11.34 55.34 -28.23
C ILE A 46 -10.09 56.10 -28.68
N GLY A 47 -8.94 55.76 -28.11
CA GLY A 47 -7.67 56.46 -28.38
C GLY A 47 -7.40 57.70 -27.53
N SER A 48 -8.32 58.11 -26.64
CA SER A 48 -8.15 59.30 -25.78
C SER A 48 -7.08 59.17 -24.68
N GLY A 49 -6.43 58.01 -24.54
CA GLY A 49 -5.38 57.77 -23.54
C GLY A 49 -5.87 57.21 -22.20
N LYS A 50 -7.13 56.78 -22.08
CA LYS A 50 -7.65 56.11 -20.85
C LYS A 50 -6.81 54.90 -20.44
N SER A 51 -6.64 53.94 -21.36
CA SER A 51 -5.82 52.74 -21.11
C SER A 51 -4.37 53.10 -20.83
N THR A 52 -3.86 54.19 -21.42
CA THR A 52 -2.51 54.72 -21.15
C THR A 52 -2.35 55.16 -19.69
N LEU A 53 -3.37 55.77 -19.08
CA LEU A 53 -3.36 56.13 -17.66
C LEU A 53 -3.43 54.90 -16.75
N VAL A 54 -4.31 53.94 -17.09
CA VAL A 54 -4.42 52.66 -16.36
C VAL A 54 -3.11 51.88 -16.41
N ASP A 55 -2.48 51.84 -17.58
CA ASP A 55 -1.15 51.26 -17.77
C ASP A 55 -0.11 51.98 -16.91
N GLY A 56 -0.20 53.31 -16.77
CA GLY A 56 0.69 54.08 -15.89
C GLY A 56 0.56 53.69 -14.40
N ILE A 57 -0.67 53.54 -13.90
CA ILE A 57 -0.91 53.04 -12.53
C ILE A 57 -0.37 51.61 -12.39
N THR A 58 -0.59 50.78 -13.41
CA THR A 58 -0.10 49.39 -13.42
C THR A 58 1.43 49.35 -13.41
N THR A 59 2.10 50.19 -14.19
CA THR A 59 3.57 50.34 -14.19
C THR A 59 4.10 50.81 -12.85
N LEU A 60 3.37 51.68 -12.15
CA LEU A 60 3.77 52.17 -10.83
C LEU A 60 3.87 51.05 -9.78
N LEU A 61 3.00 50.04 -9.88
CA LEU A 61 2.81 48.98 -8.87
C LEU A 61 3.35 47.61 -9.28
N ILE A 62 3.49 47.32 -10.57
CA ILE A 62 3.82 45.99 -11.12
C ILE A 62 5.16 46.00 -11.86
N GLN A 63 5.88 44.88 -11.82
CA GLN A 63 7.15 44.75 -12.52
C GLN A 63 6.95 44.81 -14.03
N GLN A 64 7.62 45.75 -14.70
CA GLN A 64 7.46 46.03 -16.13
C GLN A 64 7.57 44.83 -17.07
N LYS A 65 8.40 43.81 -16.76
CA LYS A 65 8.53 42.59 -17.57
C LYS A 65 7.28 41.71 -17.58
N ARG A 66 6.45 41.81 -16.53
CA ARG A 66 5.20 41.05 -16.36
C ARG A 66 4.00 41.77 -17.01
N ILE A 67 4.14 43.06 -17.30
CA ILE A 67 3.06 43.89 -17.86
C ILE A 67 2.93 43.65 -19.37
N THR A 68 1.71 43.38 -19.80
CA THR A 68 1.26 43.47 -21.18
C THR A 68 0.49 44.78 -21.30
N TYR A 69 1.11 45.77 -21.92
CA TYR A 69 0.55 47.12 -22.04
C TYR A 69 -0.66 47.17 -22.97
N ASN A 70 -1.57 48.14 -22.74
CA ASN A 70 -2.79 48.37 -23.51
C ASN A 70 -3.80 47.21 -23.49
N LYS A 71 -3.68 46.33 -22.51
CA LYS A 71 -4.52 45.14 -22.40
C LYS A 71 -5.97 45.45 -22.03
N ALA A 72 -6.20 46.54 -21.30
CA ALA A 72 -7.54 47.06 -21.03
C ALA A 72 -8.31 47.48 -22.30
N ALA A 73 -7.62 47.65 -23.44
CA ALA A 73 -8.24 47.91 -24.74
C ALA A 73 -8.35 46.66 -25.64
N GLY A 74 -8.09 45.45 -25.12
CA GLY A 74 -8.26 44.18 -25.86
C GLY A 74 -7.04 43.74 -26.69
N ALA A 75 -5.84 44.26 -26.45
CA ALA A 75 -4.64 43.84 -27.17
C ALA A 75 -4.26 42.38 -26.83
N GLU A 76 -4.17 41.51 -27.85
CA GLU A 76 -3.83 40.09 -27.70
C GLU A 76 -2.31 39.81 -27.63
N GLY A 77 -1.45 40.80 -27.96
CA GLY A 77 0.01 40.65 -28.03
C GLY A 77 0.82 41.74 -27.30
N ARG A 78 2.15 41.54 -27.21
CA ARG A 78 3.12 42.54 -26.73
C ARG A 78 3.45 43.59 -27.80
N GLU A 79 2.42 44.21 -28.39
CA GLU A 79 2.61 45.22 -29.43
C GLU A 79 3.20 46.53 -28.88
N ARG A 80 2.97 46.80 -27.58
CA ARG A 80 3.52 47.98 -26.90
C ARG A 80 4.53 47.60 -25.83
N THR A 81 5.65 48.31 -25.85
CA THR A 81 6.74 48.17 -24.88
C THR A 81 6.84 49.44 -24.04
N LEU A 82 7.47 49.34 -22.86
CA LEU A 82 7.79 50.50 -22.02
C LEU A 82 8.50 51.61 -22.81
N TYR A 83 9.41 51.23 -23.71
CA TYR A 83 10.11 52.16 -24.61
C TYR A 83 9.15 53.00 -25.45
N LEU A 84 8.09 52.39 -26.01
CA LEU A 84 7.08 53.09 -26.81
C LEU A 84 6.26 54.07 -25.98
N TYR A 85 5.96 53.76 -24.72
CA TYR A 85 5.30 54.70 -23.80
C TYR A 85 6.21 55.88 -23.45
N ILE A 86 7.49 55.62 -23.18
CA ILE A 86 8.46 56.69 -22.87
C ILE A 86 8.67 57.59 -24.08
N ARG A 87 8.78 57.05 -25.29
CA ARG A 87 8.97 57.84 -26.53
C ARG A 87 7.68 58.48 -27.04
N GLY A 88 6.53 58.03 -26.55
CA GLY A 88 5.22 58.49 -26.97
C GLY A 88 4.94 58.13 -28.43
N ALA A 89 4.99 56.84 -28.75
CA ALA A 89 4.62 56.36 -30.07
C ALA A 89 3.13 56.58 -30.34
N TYR A 90 2.78 57.24 -31.46
CA TYR A 90 1.40 57.63 -31.75
C TYR A 90 0.93 57.35 -33.19
N GLY A 91 1.83 56.93 -34.08
CA GLY A 91 1.50 56.66 -35.47
C GLY A 91 2.59 55.86 -36.16
N SER A 92 2.23 55.27 -37.30
CA SER A 92 3.19 54.63 -38.20
C SER A 92 3.03 55.20 -39.60
N LEU A 93 4.13 55.69 -40.18
CA LEU A 93 4.20 56.02 -41.59
C LEU A 93 4.60 54.77 -42.37
N LYS A 94 3.75 54.34 -43.30
CA LYS A 94 4.15 53.44 -44.39
C LYS A 94 4.61 54.32 -45.54
N GLY A 95 5.87 54.20 -45.96
CA GLY A 95 6.35 54.88 -47.17
C GLY A 95 5.92 54.09 -48.41
N GLU A 96 5.54 54.79 -49.48
CA GLU A 96 5.06 54.17 -50.73
C GLU A 96 6.14 53.34 -51.46
N GLU A 97 7.42 53.56 -51.19
CA GLU A 97 8.55 52.85 -51.81
C GLU A 97 9.35 51.93 -50.86
N SER A 98 8.94 51.79 -49.59
CA SER A 98 9.68 50.98 -48.62
C SER A 98 8.73 50.14 -47.77
N SER A 99 8.91 48.82 -47.81
CA SER A 99 8.14 47.82 -47.06
C SER A 99 8.31 47.89 -45.53
N THR A 100 9.05 48.89 -45.01
CA THR A 100 9.28 49.07 -43.58
C THR A 100 8.46 50.25 -43.03
N SER A 101 7.58 49.92 -42.09
CA SER A 101 6.76 50.86 -41.32
C SER A 101 7.66 51.62 -40.33
N LYS A 102 7.72 52.96 -40.42
CA LYS A 102 8.48 53.81 -39.50
C LYS A 102 7.55 54.35 -38.41
N THR A 103 7.86 54.05 -37.14
CA THR A 103 7.07 54.53 -35.99
C THR A 103 7.40 56.00 -35.71
N GLN A 104 6.38 56.84 -35.55
CA GLN A 104 6.51 58.24 -35.14
C GLN A 104 6.43 58.38 -33.62
N TYR A 105 7.26 59.28 -33.08
CA TYR A 105 7.42 59.49 -31.64
C TYR A 105 7.16 60.96 -31.29
N LEU A 106 6.48 61.22 -30.17
CA LEU A 106 6.26 62.56 -29.63
C LEU A 106 7.51 63.13 -28.94
N ARG A 107 8.43 62.25 -28.52
CA ARG A 107 9.59 62.61 -27.71
C ARG A 107 10.89 62.08 -28.30
N ASP A 108 11.94 62.85 -28.11
CA ASP A 108 13.32 62.51 -28.43
C ASP A 108 13.95 61.67 -27.31
N ASN A 109 15.26 61.38 -27.44
CA ASN A 109 16.00 60.61 -26.44
C ASN A 109 16.47 61.45 -25.24
N SER A 110 16.29 62.78 -25.27
CA SER A 110 16.66 63.67 -24.16
C SER A 110 15.55 63.83 -23.12
N SER A 111 14.33 63.42 -23.49
CA SER A 111 13.15 63.48 -22.64
C SER A 111 13.18 62.44 -21.50
N TYR A 112 12.53 62.79 -20.39
CA TYR A 112 12.28 61.89 -19.26
C TYR A 112 10.77 61.79 -19.00
N SER A 113 10.34 60.67 -18.44
CA SER A 113 8.96 60.38 -18.05
C SER A 113 8.87 60.21 -16.53
N VAL A 114 7.78 60.68 -15.93
CA VAL A 114 7.52 60.53 -14.50
C VAL A 114 6.11 60.02 -14.29
N LEU A 115 5.98 58.96 -13.50
CA LEU A 115 4.72 58.46 -12.97
C LEU A 115 4.76 58.66 -11.45
N LEU A 116 3.71 59.24 -10.88
CA LEU A 116 3.63 59.48 -9.44
C LEU A 116 2.24 59.15 -8.92
N GLY A 117 2.14 58.33 -7.87
CA GLY A 117 0.91 58.06 -7.14
C GLY A 117 1.05 58.47 -5.67
N SER A 118 0.10 59.25 -5.18
CA SER A 118 -0.04 59.62 -3.77
C SER A 118 -1.13 58.77 -3.13
N PHE A 119 -0.77 58.05 -2.09
CA PHE A 119 -1.64 57.13 -1.37
C PHE A 119 -1.84 57.60 0.06
N TYR A 120 -3.09 57.65 0.51
CA TYR A 120 -3.43 58.07 1.86
C TYR A 120 -4.24 56.98 2.57
N ASN A 121 -3.95 56.80 3.85
CA ASN A 121 -4.70 55.93 4.73
C ASN A 121 -5.33 56.76 5.85
N SER A 122 -6.63 56.99 5.73
CA SER A 122 -7.40 57.78 6.70
C SER A 122 -7.43 57.18 8.10
N GLY A 123 -7.28 55.85 8.23
CA GLY A 123 -7.31 55.18 9.53
C GLY A 123 -6.05 55.37 10.37
N PHE A 124 -4.88 55.50 9.72
CA PHE A 124 -3.59 55.71 10.38
C PHE A 124 -3.03 57.13 10.17
N GLU A 125 -3.76 57.99 9.44
CA GLU A 125 -3.32 59.32 9.01
C GLU A 125 -1.94 59.33 8.33
N LYS A 126 -1.62 58.23 7.64
CA LYS A 126 -0.34 58.06 6.93
C LYS A 126 -0.49 58.32 5.45
N ARG A 127 0.50 58.97 4.88
CA ARG A 127 0.63 59.19 3.44
C ARG A 127 1.92 58.57 2.93
N TYR A 128 1.84 58.04 1.72
CA TYR A 128 3.02 57.62 0.98
C TYR A 128 2.90 58.05 -0.48
N SER A 129 3.98 58.61 -1.01
CA SER A 129 4.12 58.87 -2.44
C SER A 129 5.04 57.85 -3.07
N LEU A 130 4.59 57.25 -4.17
CA LEU A 130 5.37 56.37 -5.01
C LEU A 130 5.63 57.06 -6.33
N ALA A 131 6.87 57.05 -6.82
CA ALA A 131 7.18 57.55 -8.15
C ALA A 131 8.17 56.67 -8.91
N GLN A 132 8.06 56.69 -10.24
CA GLN A 132 9.01 56.08 -11.15
C GLN A 132 9.45 57.13 -12.17
N VAL A 133 10.76 57.28 -12.32
CA VAL A 133 11.37 58.18 -13.31
C VAL A 133 12.07 57.34 -14.35
N PHE A 134 11.82 57.65 -15.61
CA PHE A 134 12.38 56.95 -16.77
C PHE A 134 13.09 57.93 -17.68
N TRP A 135 14.22 57.51 -18.25
CA TRP A 135 14.90 58.26 -19.30
C TRP A 135 15.62 57.29 -20.24
N LEU A 136 16.04 57.80 -21.40
CA LEU A 136 16.78 57.01 -22.36
C LEU A 136 18.28 57.31 -22.24
N LYS A 137 19.07 56.25 -22.17
CA LYS A 137 20.53 56.32 -22.27
C LYS A 137 20.98 55.29 -23.30
N GLU A 138 21.62 55.74 -24.38
CA GLU A 138 22.11 54.85 -25.45
C GLU A 138 21.00 53.92 -26.01
N ASN A 139 19.78 54.46 -26.19
CA ASN A 139 18.55 53.74 -26.59
C ASN A 139 18.06 52.66 -25.61
N SER A 140 18.67 52.51 -24.44
CA SER A 140 18.16 51.69 -23.33
C SER A 140 17.30 52.54 -22.39
N VAL A 141 16.30 51.89 -21.78
CA VAL A 141 15.44 52.54 -20.76
C VAL A 141 16.11 52.42 -19.41
N GLU A 142 16.56 53.55 -18.89
CA GLU A 142 17.05 53.69 -17.53
C GLU A 142 15.92 54.16 -16.61
N LYS A 143 16.01 53.80 -15.33
CA LYS A 143 14.99 54.15 -14.34
C LYS A 143 15.52 54.19 -12.92
N PHE A 144 14.81 54.91 -12.07
CA PHE A 144 14.87 54.75 -10.62
C PHE A 144 13.48 54.93 -10.01
N PHE A 145 13.33 54.45 -8.79
CA PHE A 145 12.10 54.45 -8.03
C PHE A 145 12.24 55.38 -6.83
N VAL A 146 11.13 56.00 -6.44
CA VAL A 146 11.04 56.91 -5.29
C VAL A 146 9.93 56.42 -4.38
N ILE A 147 10.21 56.35 -3.08
CA ILE A 147 9.22 56.17 -2.03
C ILE A 147 9.38 57.35 -1.08
N ALA A 148 8.29 58.01 -0.73
CA ALA A 148 8.31 59.08 0.26
C ALA A 148 7.17 58.91 1.27
N ASP A 149 7.40 59.25 2.53
CA ASP A 149 6.39 59.31 3.60
C ASP A 149 5.63 60.65 3.65
N SER A 150 5.80 61.48 2.62
CA SER A 150 5.19 62.79 2.44
C SER A 150 4.44 62.90 1.10
N ASP A 151 3.66 63.97 0.91
CA ASP A 151 2.98 64.24 -0.37
C ASP A 151 3.94 64.83 -1.39
N LEU A 152 4.34 64.04 -2.39
CA LEU A 152 5.12 64.52 -3.52
C LEU A 152 4.21 64.80 -4.71
N ASN A 153 4.60 65.79 -5.50
CA ASN A 153 3.97 66.13 -6.77
C ASN A 153 5.04 66.36 -7.85
N ILE A 154 4.70 66.11 -9.10
CA ILE A 154 5.64 66.19 -10.23
C ILE A 154 6.15 67.62 -10.39
N LYS A 155 5.26 68.62 -10.27
CA LYS A 155 5.59 70.03 -10.53
C LYS A 155 6.74 70.49 -9.64
N ASP A 156 6.65 70.30 -8.34
CA ASP A 156 7.59 70.88 -7.39
C ASP A 156 8.82 69.97 -7.19
N HIS A 157 8.63 68.65 -7.28
CA HIS A 157 9.67 67.68 -6.89
C HIS A 157 10.37 66.99 -8.05
N PHE A 158 9.77 66.97 -9.24
CA PHE A 158 10.29 66.27 -10.41
C PHE A 158 10.49 67.17 -11.64
N THR A 159 10.20 68.48 -11.55
CA THR A 159 10.59 69.44 -12.58
C THR A 159 11.65 70.42 -12.09
N SER A 160 12.19 71.25 -12.99
CA SER A 160 13.12 72.34 -12.67
C SER A 160 14.37 71.92 -11.87
N PHE A 161 14.90 70.71 -12.13
CA PHE A 161 16.10 70.19 -11.46
C PHE A 161 17.40 70.43 -12.24
N GLY A 162 17.32 71.07 -13.41
CA GLY A 162 18.45 71.31 -14.30
C GLY A 162 18.38 70.47 -15.58
N LYS A 163 19.54 70.10 -16.14
CA LYS A 163 19.63 69.36 -17.41
C LYS A 163 19.84 67.86 -17.22
N GLU A 164 20.37 67.44 -16.07
CA GLU A 164 20.75 66.05 -15.84
C GLU A 164 19.88 65.36 -14.78
N ILE A 165 19.55 64.10 -15.03
CA ILE A 165 18.86 63.24 -14.06
C ILE A 165 19.67 63.04 -12.77
N SER A 166 21.00 63.18 -12.85
CA SER A 166 21.91 63.14 -11.69
C SER A 166 21.58 64.23 -10.66
N GLU A 167 21.17 65.42 -11.12
CA GLU A 167 20.78 66.57 -10.29
C GLU A 167 19.44 66.31 -9.60
N LEU A 168 18.47 65.71 -10.31
CA LEU A 168 17.20 65.27 -9.73
C LEU A 168 17.44 64.27 -8.59
N ARG A 169 18.28 63.25 -8.82
CA ARG A 169 18.62 62.25 -7.79
C ARG A 169 19.24 62.93 -6.56
N LYS A 170 20.19 63.85 -6.75
CA LYS A 170 20.81 64.60 -5.63
C LYS A 170 19.78 65.43 -4.86
N ARG A 171 18.85 66.10 -5.54
CA ARG A 171 17.80 66.90 -4.91
C ARG A 171 16.88 66.02 -4.06
N LEU A 172 16.40 64.91 -4.62
CA LEU A 172 15.51 63.99 -3.92
C LEU A 172 16.18 63.35 -2.68
N ARG A 173 17.47 63.00 -2.74
CA ARG A 173 18.21 62.47 -1.57
C ARG A 173 18.34 63.43 -0.40
N LYS A 174 18.25 64.74 -0.66
CA LYS A 174 18.34 65.78 0.38
C LYS A 174 17.01 66.00 1.11
N MET A 175 15.92 65.49 0.55
CA MET A 175 14.61 65.60 1.17
C MET A 175 14.47 64.56 2.27
N GLU A 176 14.02 64.97 3.44
CA GLU A 176 13.70 64.05 4.53
C GLU A 176 12.53 63.14 4.14
N GLY A 177 12.62 61.87 4.54
CA GLY A 177 11.57 60.89 4.28
C GLY A 177 11.50 60.37 2.84
N VAL A 178 12.43 60.74 1.95
CA VAL A 178 12.50 60.29 0.55
C VAL A 178 13.59 59.23 0.36
N GLU A 179 13.19 58.06 -0.10
CA GLU A 179 14.07 56.95 -0.47
C GLU A 179 14.18 56.81 -1.99
N LEU A 180 15.42 56.69 -2.50
CA LEU A 180 15.70 56.37 -3.90
C LEU A 180 16.18 54.94 -4.03
N ILE A 181 15.53 54.18 -4.91
CA ILE A 181 15.79 52.76 -5.10
C ILE A 181 16.04 52.50 -6.60
N ASP A 182 17.03 51.67 -6.91
CA ASP A 182 17.38 51.35 -8.32
C ASP A 182 16.78 50.00 -8.76
N SER A 183 16.49 49.09 -7.83
CA SER A 183 15.91 47.77 -8.11
C SER A 183 14.41 47.71 -7.82
N TYR A 184 13.63 47.21 -8.79
CA TYR A 184 12.20 46.97 -8.57
C TYR A 184 11.92 45.99 -7.41
N LYS A 185 12.79 44.97 -7.21
CA LYS A 185 12.59 43.98 -6.13
C LYS A 185 12.63 44.64 -4.76
N GLU A 186 13.56 45.57 -4.57
CA GLU A 186 13.67 46.34 -3.34
C GLU A 186 12.54 47.36 -3.20
N TYR A 187 12.23 48.09 -4.27
CA TYR A 187 11.11 49.05 -4.31
C TYR A 187 9.79 48.38 -3.93
N SER A 188 9.49 47.24 -4.55
CA SER A 188 8.29 46.45 -4.27
C SER A 188 8.25 45.86 -2.87
N SER A 189 9.40 45.45 -2.30
CA SER A 189 9.44 45.01 -0.91
C SER A 189 9.14 46.16 0.06
N ARG A 190 9.71 47.35 -0.20
CA ARG A 190 9.58 48.54 0.65
C ARG A 190 8.16 49.09 0.65
N PHE A 191 7.58 49.37 -0.53
CA PHE A 191 6.22 49.92 -0.56
C PHE A 191 5.19 48.91 -0.06
N ARG A 192 5.37 47.60 -0.31
CA ARG A 192 4.48 46.57 0.22
C ARG A 192 4.51 46.55 1.74
N ASN A 193 5.68 46.63 2.35
CA ASN A 193 5.80 46.72 3.81
C ASN A 193 5.08 47.97 4.34
N ASN A 194 5.31 49.14 3.72
CA ASN A 194 4.65 50.39 4.09
C ASN A 194 3.12 50.30 3.97
N PHE A 195 2.62 49.56 2.98
CA PHE A 195 1.18 49.39 2.72
C PHE A 195 0.56 48.23 3.50
N GLY A 196 1.35 47.43 4.22
CA GLY A 196 0.88 46.22 4.91
C GLY A 196 0.54 45.05 3.98
N ILE A 197 1.08 45.03 2.76
CA ILE A 197 0.90 43.96 1.77
C ILE A 197 1.91 42.85 2.06
N ARG A 198 1.44 41.72 2.61
CA ARG A 198 2.33 40.62 3.05
C ARG A 198 2.91 39.79 1.91
N SER A 199 2.13 39.57 0.84
CA SER A 199 2.49 38.65 -0.24
C SER A 199 2.81 39.37 -1.56
N ASP A 200 3.78 38.86 -2.33
CA ASP A 200 4.08 39.35 -3.69
C ASP A 200 2.93 39.01 -4.65
N LYS A 201 2.26 37.89 -4.41
CA LYS A 201 1.10 37.42 -5.18
C LYS A 201 -0.06 38.41 -5.16
N ALA A 202 -0.18 39.25 -4.13
CA ALA A 202 -1.22 40.27 -4.06
C ALA A 202 -1.11 41.28 -5.22
N LEU A 203 0.11 41.59 -5.66
CA LEU A 203 0.35 42.45 -6.82
C LEU A 203 0.00 41.73 -8.13
N ASP A 204 0.31 40.44 -8.23
CA ASP A 204 -0.10 39.63 -9.38
C ASP A 204 -1.63 39.54 -9.50
N LEU A 205 -2.33 39.33 -8.38
CA LEU A 205 -3.79 39.36 -8.30
C LEU A 205 -4.37 40.71 -8.75
N PHE A 206 -3.77 41.81 -8.30
CA PHE A 206 -4.14 43.17 -8.73
C PHE A 206 -3.99 43.30 -10.26
N TYR A 207 -2.87 42.88 -10.82
CA TYR A 207 -2.62 42.93 -12.26
C TYR A 207 -3.65 42.10 -13.05
N HIS A 208 -3.98 40.90 -12.59
CA HIS A 208 -5.02 40.07 -13.21
C HIS A 208 -6.39 40.75 -13.21
N THR A 209 -6.73 41.42 -12.11
CA THR A 209 -8.00 42.14 -11.95
C THR A 209 -8.08 43.35 -12.89
N VAL A 210 -7.01 44.16 -12.96
CA VAL A 210 -6.92 45.31 -13.88
C VAL A 210 -6.97 44.86 -15.34
N SER A 211 -6.40 43.69 -15.64
CA SER A 211 -6.34 43.15 -16.98
C SER A 211 -7.69 42.61 -17.51
N MET A 212 -8.73 42.48 -16.68
CA MET A 212 -10.06 41.90 -17.02
C MET A 212 -9.99 40.62 -17.90
N LYS A 213 -8.90 39.83 -17.81
CA LYS A 213 -8.82 38.59 -18.56
C LYS A 213 -9.90 37.68 -17.99
N SER A 214 -10.76 37.11 -18.84
CA SER A 214 -11.64 36.03 -18.43
C SER A 214 -10.81 35.02 -17.65
N ILE A 215 -11.12 34.85 -16.37
CA ILE A 215 -10.45 33.86 -15.55
C ILE A 215 -10.95 32.53 -16.11
N ASN A 216 -10.20 31.96 -17.06
CA ASN A 216 -10.62 30.76 -17.78
C ASN A 216 -10.89 29.60 -16.81
N ASN A 217 -10.20 29.60 -15.66
CA ASN A 217 -10.38 28.63 -14.58
C ASN A 217 -10.30 29.34 -13.21
N LEU A 218 -11.45 29.65 -12.62
CA LEU A 218 -11.53 30.31 -11.31
C LEU A 218 -10.82 29.51 -10.22
N ASN A 219 -10.92 28.18 -10.26
CA ASN A 219 -10.34 27.31 -9.24
C ASN A 219 -8.81 27.37 -9.24
N GLU A 220 -8.21 27.31 -10.43
CA GLU A 220 -6.76 27.42 -10.59
C GLU A 220 -6.27 28.81 -10.17
N PHE A 221 -7.01 29.85 -10.56
CA PHE A 221 -6.70 31.22 -10.14
C PHE A 221 -6.71 31.40 -8.63
N ILE A 222 -7.72 30.89 -7.91
CA ILE A 222 -7.79 30.93 -6.45
C ILE A 222 -6.62 30.14 -5.84
N ARG A 223 -6.37 28.92 -6.33
CA ARG A 223 -5.28 28.07 -5.81
C ARG A 223 -3.90 28.69 -6.00
N GLU A 224 -3.66 29.34 -7.13
CA GLU A 224 -2.35 29.93 -7.43
C GLU A 224 -2.15 31.28 -6.73
N ASN A 225 -3.19 32.11 -6.65
CA ASN A 225 -3.05 33.51 -6.24
C ASN A 225 -3.52 33.80 -4.80
N MET A 226 -4.52 33.05 -4.28
CA MET A 226 -5.06 33.28 -2.94
C MET A 226 -4.54 32.28 -1.91
N LEU A 227 -4.14 31.08 -2.32
CA LEU A 227 -3.49 30.13 -1.43
C LEU A 227 -1.99 30.37 -1.45
N GLU A 228 -1.40 30.53 -0.27
CA GLU A 228 0.05 30.49 -0.11
C GLU A 228 0.53 29.09 -0.48
N LYS A 229 1.72 28.99 -1.08
CA LYS A 229 2.31 27.66 -1.28
C LYS A 229 2.56 27.12 0.13
N SER A 230 2.00 25.95 0.43
CA SER A 230 2.33 25.23 1.65
C SER A 230 3.84 25.08 1.75
N GLU A 231 4.37 25.27 2.95
CA GLU A 231 5.80 25.18 3.23
C GLU A 231 6.31 23.80 2.77
N GLU A 232 7.58 23.74 2.37
CA GLU A 232 8.20 22.48 1.91
C GLU A 232 8.04 21.37 2.95
N GLU A 233 8.00 21.73 4.23
CA GLU A 233 7.70 20.84 5.37
C GLU A 233 6.33 20.16 5.25
N THR A 234 5.27 20.91 4.89
CA THR A 234 3.93 20.33 4.73
C THR A 234 3.88 19.34 3.56
N ALA A 235 4.68 19.56 2.51
CA ALA A 235 4.77 18.63 1.39
C ALA A 235 5.45 17.32 1.79
N ILE A 236 6.49 17.39 2.64
CA ILE A 236 7.17 16.22 3.21
C ILE A 236 6.21 15.44 4.11
N GLU A 237 5.49 16.10 5.01
CA GLU A 237 4.50 15.46 5.89
C GLU A 237 3.41 14.72 5.10
N ILE A 238 2.93 15.30 4.00
CA ILE A 238 1.95 14.64 3.12
C ILE A 238 2.55 13.39 2.47
N GLU A 239 3.81 13.44 2.06
CA GLU A 239 4.47 12.30 1.46
C GLU A 239 4.72 11.18 2.47
N ASP A 240 5.13 11.52 3.69
CA ASP A 240 5.26 10.58 4.80
C ASP A 240 3.91 9.93 5.14
N LEU A 241 2.82 10.69 5.16
CA LEU A 241 1.47 10.17 5.37
C LEU A 241 1.06 9.16 4.29
N LYS A 242 1.38 9.44 3.01
CA LYS A 242 1.12 8.51 1.91
C LYS A 242 1.93 7.22 2.05
N ASN A 243 3.20 7.32 2.42
CA ASN A 243 4.05 6.16 2.65
C ASN A 243 3.47 5.31 3.79
N HIS A 244 3.09 5.94 4.90
CA HIS A 244 2.46 5.25 6.03
C HIS A 244 1.16 4.57 5.64
N PHE A 245 0.34 5.21 4.80
CA PHE A 245 -0.88 4.61 4.27
C PHE A 245 -0.58 3.39 3.39
N ASN A 246 0.43 3.47 2.53
CA ASN A 246 0.84 2.35 1.67
C ASN A 246 1.32 1.16 2.51
N ASP A 247 2.16 1.38 3.52
CA ASP A 247 2.64 0.33 4.42
C ASP A 247 1.49 -0.38 5.16
N LEU A 248 0.52 0.41 5.64
CA LEU A 248 -0.70 -0.10 6.27
C LEU A 248 -1.55 -0.92 5.30
N ASN A 249 -1.68 -0.45 4.06
CA ASN A 249 -2.46 -1.12 3.03
C ASN A 249 -1.79 -2.43 2.59
N GLU A 250 -0.46 -2.46 2.44
CA GLU A 250 0.30 -3.69 2.18
C GLU A 250 0.16 -4.70 3.30
N SER A 251 0.28 -4.25 4.56
CA SER A 251 0.08 -5.10 5.74
C SER A 251 -1.34 -5.69 5.78
N HIS A 252 -2.34 -4.87 5.48
CA HIS A 252 -3.73 -5.32 5.40
C HIS A 252 -3.93 -6.37 4.29
N ASN A 253 -3.38 -6.13 3.11
CA ASN A 253 -3.43 -7.06 1.98
C ASN A 253 -2.71 -8.38 2.29
N ALA A 254 -1.58 -8.33 3.00
CA ALA A 254 -0.87 -9.53 3.46
C ALA A 254 -1.71 -10.35 4.44
N ILE A 255 -2.41 -9.70 5.37
CA ILE A 255 -3.33 -10.37 6.31
C ILE A 255 -4.50 -11.04 5.55
N ILE A 256 -5.11 -10.34 4.59
CA ILE A 256 -6.17 -10.91 3.76
C ILE A 256 -5.66 -12.16 3.01
N LYS A 257 -4.48 -12.06 2.40
CA LYS A 257 -3.87 -13.17 1.67
C LYS A 257 -3.60 -14.37 2.57
N ALA A 258 -3.07 -14.15 3.76
CA ALA A 258 -2.83 -15.21 4.75
C ALA A 258 -4.14 -15.88 5.20
N LYS A 259 -5.21 -15.11 5.42
CA LYS A 259 -6.54 -15.66 5.74
C LYS A 259 -7.09 -16.54 4.63
N ILE A 260 -6.95 -16.12 3.37
CA ILE A 260 -7.36 -16.92 2.22
C ILE A 260 -6.52 -18.21 2.16
N GLN A 261 -5.21 -18.13 2.33
CA GLN A 261 -4.33 -19.31 2.33
C GLN A 261 -4.70 -20.33 3.41
N ILE A 262 -5.00 -19.88 4.63
CA ILE A 262 -5.44 -20.78 5.71
C ILE A 262 -6.74 -21.48 5.31
N LYS A 263 -7.72 -20.72 4.80
CA LYS A 263 -9.01 -21.27 4.37
C LYS A 263 -8.88 -22.31 3.25
N GLU A 264 -7.99 -22.08 2.28
CA GLU A 264 -7.73 -23.04 1.20
C GLU A 264 -7.00 -24.31 1.68
N LEU A 265 -6.26 -24.23 2.81
CA LEU A 265 -5.54 -25.35 3.41
C LEU A 265 -6.39 -26.20 4.37
N GLU A 266 -7.48 -25.65 4.95
CA GLU A 266 -8.43 -26.39 5.81
C GLU A 266 -8.86 -27.75 5.23
N PRO A 267 -9.33 -27.86 3.97
CA PRO A 267 -9.77 -29.16 3.43
C PRO A 267 -8.62 -30.17 3.29
N VAL A 268 -7.37 -29.72 3.13
CA VAL A 268 -6.21 -30.61 3.08
C VAL A 268 -5.95 -31.23 4.44
N ILE A 269 -6.07 -30.44 5.51
CA ILE A 269 -5.91 -30.91 6.89
C ILE A 269 -7.02 -31.91 7.23
N GLU A 270 -8.28 -31.59 6.88
CA GLU A 270 -9.41 -32.51 7.07
C GLU A 270 -9.20 -33.85 6.35
N LYS A 271 -8.81 -33.81 5.07
CA LYS A 271 -8.52 -35.03 4.29
C LYS A 271 -7.34 -35.82 4.82
N SER A 272 -6.31 -35.16 5.35
CA SER A 272 -5.19 -35.82 6.01
C SER A 272 -5.63 -36.57 7.26
N SER A 273 -6.48 -35.95 8.09
CA SER A 273 -7.03 -36.60 9.29
C SER A 273 -7.92 -37.80 8.93
N GLU A 274 -8.76 -37.68 7.90
CA GLU A 274 -9.54 -38.81 7.38
C GLU A 274 -8.61 -39.95 6.92
N GLN A 275 -7.55 -39.64 6.19
CA GLN A 275 -6.59 -40.62 5.71
C GLN A 275 -5.88 -41.35 6.86
N GLU A 276 -5.45 -40.64 7.90
CA GLU A 276 -4.83 -41.26 9.08
C GLU A 276 -5.79 -42.22 9.79
N SER A 277 -7.07 -41.85 9.92
CA SER A 277 -8.09 -42.73 10.51
C SER A 277 -8.28 -44.01 9.70
N LEU A 278 -8.40 -43.90 8.37
CA LEU A 278 -8.53 -45.03 7.45
C LEU A 278 -7.29 -45.94 7.47
N LEU A 279 -6.10 -45.36 7.53
CA LEU A 279 -4.86 -46.14 7.63
C LEU A 279 -4.78 -46.92 8.95
N THR A 280 -5.30 -46.34 10.04
CA THR A 280 -5.38 -47.01 11.34
C THR A 280 -6.35 -48.18 11.28
N GLU A 281 -7.54 -47.98 10.71
CA GLU A 281 -8.54 -49.03 10.53
C GLU A 281 -8.02 -50.17 9.63
N ILE A 282 -7.33 -49.84 8.53
CA ILE A 282 -6.68 -50.83 7.66
C ILE A 282 -5.64 -51.65 8.43
N ARG A 283 -4.84 -51.01 9.30
CA ARG A 283 -3.85 -51.73 10.15
C ARG A 283 -4.54 -52.66 11.12
N GLU A 284 -5.62 -52.23 11.78
CA GLU A 284 -6.39 -53.07 12.70
C GLU A 284 -6.99 -54.29 12.00
N VAL A 285 -7.63 -54.09 10.84
CA VAL A 285 -8.22 -55.19 10.06
C VAL A 285 -7.14 -56.16 9.56
N LYS A 286 -5.97 -55.66 9.14
CA LYS A 286 -4.83 -56.53 8.78
C LYS A 286 -4.34 -57.35 9.98
N ASN A 287 -4.15 -56.71 11.13
CA ASN A 287 -3.72 -57.40 12.34
C ASN A 287 -4.72 -58.48 12.77
N LEU A 288 -6.03 -58.20 12.68
CA LEU A 288 -7.08 -59.19 12.94
C LEU A 288 -7.00 -60.35 11.95
N LYS A 289 -6.87 -60.06 10.65
CA LYS A 289 -6.72 -61.08 9.61
C LYS A 289 -5.50 -61.97 9.84
N ASP A 290 -4.35 -61.39 10.16
CA ASP A 290 -3.11 -62.12 10.42
C ASP A 290 -3.18 -62.94 11.72
N SER A 291 -4.09 -62.58 12.64
CA SER A 291 -4.37 -63.33 13.88
C SER A 291 -5.30 -64.52 13.69
N ILE A 292 -6.05 -64.60 12.58
CA ILE A 292 -7.01 -65.69 12.31
C ILE A 292 -6.35 -67.08 12.36
N PRO A 293 -5.19 -67.33 11.72
CA PRO A 293 -4.52 -68.63 11.78
C PRO A 293 -4.15 -69.05 13.20
N PHE A 294 -3.69 -68.10 14.04
CA PHE A 294 -3.35 -68.37 15.43
C PHE A 294 -4.58 -68.73 16.26
N TYR A 295 -5.70 -68.01 16.08
CA TYR A 295 -6.97 -68.33 16.73
C TYR A 295 -7.47 -69.73 16.37
N PHE A 296 -7.45 -70.09 15.07
CA PHE A 296 -7.85 -71.44 14.65
C PHE A 296 -6.85 -72.52 15.09
N ALA A 297 -5.56 -72.20 15.18
CA ALA A 297 -4.56 -73.13 15.73
C ALA A 297 -4.84 -73.41 17.20
N ASP A 298 -5.13 -72.38 18.01
CA ASP A 298 -5.51 -72.53 19.42
C ASP A 298 -6.77 -73.39 19.58
N LYS A 299 -7.82 -73.12 18.79
CA LYS A 299 -9.03 -73.96 18.79
C LYS A 299 -8.77 -75.40 18.37
N LYS A 300 -7.91 -75.63 17.36
CA LYS A 300 -7.50 -76.99 16.95
C LYS A 300 -6.73 -77.70 18.04
N ILE A 301 -5.81 -77.02 18.73
CA ILE A 301 -5.05 -77.60 19.84
C ILE A 301 -6.01 -78.03 20.96
N LEU A 302 -6.98 -77.19 21.32
CA LEU A 302 -7.98 -77.52 22.33
C LEU A 302 -8.81 -78.75 21.91
N PHE A 303 -9.27 -78.79 20.67
CA PHE A 303 -10.02 -79.91 20.12
C PHE A 303 -9.19 -81.21 20.14
N TYR A 304 -7.95 -81.17 19.66
CA TYR A 304 -7.07 -82.33 19.64
C TYR A 304 -6.68 -82.81 21.04
N LYS A 305 -6.50 -81.91 22.01
CA LYS A 305 -6.29 -82.30 23.42
C LYS A 305 -7.50 -83.08 23.97
N THR A 306 -8.70 -82.56 23.72
CA THR A 306 -9.95 -83.21 24.16
C THR A 306 -10.11 -84.60 23.53
N GLU A 307 -9.83 -84.72 22.24
CA GLU A 307 -9.90 -86.02 21.53
C GLU A 307 -8.80 -86.98 22.00
N LEU A 308 -7.58 -86.49 22.26
CA LEU A 308 -6.49 -87.29 22.82
C LEU A 308 -6.83 -87.83 24.22
N GLU A 309 -7.40 -86.99 25.08
CA GLU A 309 -7.86 -87.41 26.40
C GLU A 309 -8.88 -88.53 26.28
N LYS A 310 -9.90 -88.37 25.42
CA LYS A 310 -10.90 -89.40 25.15
C LYS A 310 -10.28 -90.71 24.64
N ARG A 311 -9.39 -90.63 23.64
CA ARG A 311 -8.70 -91.80 23.09
C ARG A 311 -7.76 -92.48 24.08
N SER A 312 -7.13 -91.71 24.97
CA SER A 312 -6.27 -92.25 26.02
C SER A 312 -7.08 -93.03 27.07
N LEU A 313 -8.29 -92.58 27.36
CA LEU A 313 -9.24 -93.29 28.22
C LEU A 313 -9.70 -94.59 27.57
N GLU A 314 -10.17 -94.53 26.31
CA GLU A 314 -10.56 -95.71 25.52
C GLU A 314 -9.42 -96.74 25.44
N LYS A 315 -8.19 -96.29 25.22
CA LYS A 315 -7.00 -97.16 25.20
C LYS A 315 -6.78 -97.83 26.56
N SER A 316 -6.88 -97.08 27.66
CA SER A 316 -6.68 -97.63 29.00
C SER A 316 -7.75 -98.66 29.36
N GLU A 317 -9.00 -98.44 28.96
CA GLU A 317 -10.10 -99.41 29.12
C GLU A 317 -9.84 -100.69 28.32
N LEU A 318 -9.39 -100.56 27.07
CA LEU A 318 -9.04 -101.72 26.23
C LEU A 318 -7.83 -102.47 26.78
N GLU A 319 -6.79 -101.78 27.26
CA GLU A 319 -5.62 -102.40 27.89
C GLU A 319 -6.00 -103.16 29.17
N PHE A 320 -6.90 -102.60 29.98
CA PHE A 320 -7.45 -103.30 31.14
C PHE A 320 -8.18 -104.58 30.72
N ARG A 321 -9.03 -104.49 29.69
CA ARG A 321 -9.77 -105.64 29.17
C ARG A 321 -8.88 -106.72 28.57
N ILE A 322 -7.81 -106.34 27.86
CA ILE A 322 -6.79 -107.28 27.35
C ILE A 322 -6.10 -107.99 28.52
N LYS A 323 -5.80 -107.26 29.60
CA LYS A 323 -5.16 -107.83 30.79
C LYS A 323 -6.08 -108.79 31.53
N GLU A 324 -7.37 -108.49 31.62
CA GLU A 324 -8.38 -109.42 32.17
C GLU A 324 -8.47 -110.69 31.32
N ILE A 325 -8.66 -110.56 30.01
CA ILE A 325 -8.71 -111.72 29.10
C ILE A 325 -7.40 -112.52 29.17
N GLY A 326 -6.25 -111.85 29.29
CA GLY A 326 -4.96 -112.51 29.49
C GLY A 326 -4.87 -113.31 30.78
N LYS A 327 -5.46 -112.81 31.88
CA LYS A 327 -5.59 -113.58 33.14
C LYS A 327 -6.52 -114.77 32.95
N ASP A 328 -7.66 -114.57 32.32
CA ASP A 328 -8.63 -115.65 32.07
C ASP A 328 -8.00 -116.77 31.22
N ILE A 329 -7.24 -116.42 30.18
CA ILE A 329 -6.47 -117.38 29.38
C ILE A 329 -5.41 -118.10 30.22
N SER A 330 -4.74 -117.42 31.15
CA SER A 330 -3.75 -118.07 32.02
C SER A 330 -4.38 -119.07 32.99
N ILE A 331 -5.55 -118.73 33.54
CA ILE A 331 -6.34 -119.62 34.40
C ILE A 331 -6.80 -120.84 33.61
N LEU A 332 -7.41 -120.63 32.44
CA LEU A 332 -7.86 -121.71 31.57
C LEU A 332 -6.70 -122.63 31.11
N ARG A 333 -5.49 -122.09 30.93
CA ARG A 333 -4.29 -122.89 30.63
C ARG A 333 -3.75 -123.66 31.82
N GLU A 334 -3.89 -123.13 33.04
CA GLU A 334 -3.58 -123.89 34.26
C GLU A 334 -4.58 -125.04 34.43
N GLU A 335 -5.88 -124.78 34.23
CA GLU A 335 -6.92 -125.79 34.23
C GLU A 335 -6.67 -126.86 33.15
N GLU A 336 -6.28 -126.47 31.93
CA GLU A 336 -5.91 -127.40 30.86
C GLU A 336 -4.73 -128.30 31.25
N ARG A 337 -3.68 -127.74 31.86
CA ARG A 337 -2.53 -128.52 32.35
C ARG A 337 -2.89 -129.46 33.49
N GLU A 338 -3.78 -129.03 34.39
CA GLU A 338 -4.25 -129.87 35.49
C GLU A 338 -5.06 -131.05 34.96
N ILE A 339 -5.92 -130.83 33.96
CA ILE A 339 -6.66 -131.89 33.26
C ILE A 339 -5.71 -132.82 32.49
N GLU A 340 -4.71 -132.30 31.77
CA GLU A 340 -3.68 -133.12 31.11
C GLU A 340 -2.91 -134.00 32.10
N PHE A 341 -2.57 -133.46 33.28
CA PHE A 341 -1.90 -134.21 34.34
C PHE A 341 -2.80 -135.33 34.88
N GLN A 342 -4.09 -135.04 35.12
CA GLN A 342 -5.06 -136.06 35.53
C GLN A 342 -5.21 -137.16 34.48
N MET A 343 -5.23 -136.83 33.18
CA MET A 343 -5.29 -137.83 32.10
C MET A 343 -4.05 -138.73 32.06
N LYS A 344 -2.84 -138.19 32.18
CA LYS A 344 -1.61 -139.02 32.23
C LYS A 344 -1.58 -139.96 33.42
N SER A 345 -2.06 -139.52 34.58
CA SER A 345 -2.11 -140.37 35.78
C SER A 345 -3.07 -141.57 35.63
N LEU A 346 -4.15 -141.41 34.84
CA LEU A 346 -5.10 -142.48 34.54
C LEU A 346 -4.54 -143.52 33.55
N ASP A 347 -3.72 -143.10 32.60
CA ASP A 347 -3.10 -144.01 31.64
C ASP A 347 -2.02 -144.91 32.29
N GLU A 348 -1.25 -144.39 33.25
CA GLU A 348 -0.27 -145.20 34.00
C GLU A 348 -0.94 -146.29 34.87
N VAL A 349 -2.12 -146.02 35.42
CA VAL A 349 -2.89 -147.01 36.20
C VAL A 349 -3.42 -148.13 35.29
N ARG A 350 -3.87 -147.80 34.08
CA ARG A 350 -4.39 -148.78 33.11
C ARG A 350 -3.32 -149.72 32.54
N GLU A 351 -2.10 -149.24 32.31
CA GLU A 351 -0.98 -150.10 31.87
C GLU A 351 -0.61 -151.13 32.94
N LYS A 352 -0.64 -150.74 34.22
CA LYS A 352 -0.26 -151.62 35.34
C LYS A 352 -1.26 -152.78 35.52
N GLU A 353 -2.56 -152.52 35.41
CA GLU A 353 -3.59 -153.57 35.50
C GLU A 353 -3.52 -154.58 34.34
N ARG A 354 -3.13 -154.13 33.14
CA ARG A 354 -3.02 -154.98 31.96
C ARG A 354 -1.88 -155.99 32.06
N LEU A 355 -0.74 -155.60 32.63
CA LEU A 355 0.42 -156.48 32.83
C LEU A 355 0.20 -157.54 33.91
N GLU A 356 -0.57 -157.25 34.97
CA GLU A 356 -0.93 -158.24 35.99
C GLU A 356 -1.85 -159.34 35.47
N LEU A 357 -2.83 -158.99 34.62
CA LEU A 357 -3.74 -159.95 33.98
C LEU A 357 -3.00 -160.92 33.05
N GLN A 358 -1.97 -160.44 32.33
CA GLN A 358 -1.21 -161.27 31.40
C GLN A 358 -0.29 -162.28 32.11
N LYS A 359 0.22 -161.93 33.30
CA LYS A 359 1.02 -162.85 34.12
C LYS A 359 0.18 -164.01 34.65
N LYS A 360 -1.05 -163.72 35.07
CA LYS A 360 -1.98 -164.71 35.66
C LYS A 360 -2.49 -165.74 34.64
N SER A 361 -2.59 -165.38 33.35
CA SER A 361 -3.01 -166.31 32.29
C SER A 361 -1.91 -167.30 31.90
N LEU A 362 -0.65 -166.88 31.89
CA LEU A 362 0.49 -167.74 31.52
C LEU A 362 0.81 -168.81 32.58
N GLU A 363 0.58 -168.53 33.87
CA GLU A 363 0.73 -169.52 34.93
C GLU A 363 -0.32 -170.64 34.85
N LYS A 364 -1.57 -170.30 34.47
CA LYS A 364 -2.64 -171.28 34.26
C LYS A 364 -2.38 -172.22 33.09
N GLU A 365 -1.79 -171.73 31.99
CA GLU A 365 -1.43 -172.57 30.84
C GLU A 365 -0.30 -173.57 31.16
N LYS A 366 0.62 -173.19 32.07
CA LYS A 366 1.73 -174.05 32.49
C LYS A 366 1.26 -175.26 33.30
N GLU A 367 0.28 -175.09 34.19
CA GLU A 367 -0.26 -176.21 34.98
C GLU A 367 -1.08 -177.19 34.14
N ILE A 368 -1.86 -176.69 33.18
CA ILE A 368 -2.69 -177.53 32.30
C ILE A 368 -1.83 -178.41 31.38
N LYS A 369 -0.68 -177.90 30.90
CA LYS A 369 0.25 -178.69 30.09
C LYS A 369 1.05 -179.72 30.89
N LYS A 370 1.25 -179.51 32.20
CA LYS A 370 1.94 -180.48 33.06
C LYS A 370 1.03 -181.68 33.42
N GLY A 371 -0.26 -181.46 33.64
CA GLY A 371 -1.22 -182.54 33.95
C GLY A 371 -1.59 -183.45 32.79
N ARG A 372 -1.42 -183.02 31.53
CA ARG A 372 -1.71 -183.83 30.34
C ARG A 372 -0.58 -184.78 29.91
N ALA A 373 0.63 -184.62 30.46
CA ALA A 373 1.76 -185.49 30.12
C ALA A 373 1.81 -186.78 30.97
N ASP A 374 1.26 -186.76 32.19
CA ASP A 374 1.30 -187.91 33.12
C ASP A 374 0.23 -188.98 32.85
N THR A 375 -0.65 -188.79 31.86
CA THR A 375 -1.78 -189.71 31.54
C THR A 375 -1.62 -190.51 30.24
N TYR A 376 -0.47 -190.43 29.55
CA TYR A 376 -0.24 -191.18 28.30
C TYR A 376 0.78 -192.34 28.43
N ASN A 377 1.19 -192.69 29.65
CA ASN A 377 2.12 -193.79 29.95
C ASN A 377 1.48 -194.89 30.84
N GLN A 378 0.31 -195.38 30.44
CA GLN A 378 -0.22 -196.71 30.82
C GLN A 378 -0.96 -197.34 29.65
#